data_AF-A0A7J2KB73-F1
#
_entry.id   AF-A0A7J2KB73-F1
#
_cell.length_a   1.000
_cell.length_b   1.000
_cell.length_c   1.000
_cell.angle_alpha   90.00
_cell.angle_beta   90.00
_cell.angle_gamma   90.00
#
_symmetry.space_group_name_H-M   'P 1'
#
loop_
_entity.id
_entity.type
_entity.pdbx_description
1 polymer ?
#
loop_
_entity_poly.entity_id
_entity_poly.type
_entity_poly.pdbx_seq_one_letter_code
_entity_poly.pdbx_strand_id
1 'polypeptide(L)'
;LLEFFKRPESYTTSSCSGRIVVVDSRMPWERRDATIIFKKHAPISLDEIKGLLKQPVLYRLWLVASGPIIHVVTLTAKEALKVLRIAREAGFKHSGVMSASRKGYLVELRTGIRLAVLLKTPNGLVVNEQGLNEAIKAVNEALIEGKKRLNRLLKALRRHSIK
;
A
#
# COMPACT_ATOMS: atom_id res chain seq x y z
N LEU A 1 14.92 -2.23 -0.79
CA LEU A 1 14.83 -3.67 -0.43
C LEU A 1 16.21 -4.28 -0.26
N LEU A 2 17.16 -4.06 -1.20
CA LEU A 2 18.55 -4.54 -1.08
C LEU A 2 19.23 -4.19 0.26
N GLU A 3 18.93 -3.03 0.85
CA GLU A 3 19.51 -2.66 2.16
C GLU A 3 19.10 -3.60 3.31
N PHE A 4 17.99 -4.36 3.20
CA PHE A 4 17.67 -5.40 4.18
C PHE A 4 18.60 -6.61 4.06
N PHE A 5 18.95 -7.02 2.84
CA PHE A 5 19.88 -8.13 2.60
C PHE A 5 21.31 -7.84 3.04
N LYS A 6 21.69 -6.56 3.15
CA LYS A 6 22.99 -6.17 3.72
C LYS A 6 23.04 -6.32 5.24
N ARG A 7 21.92 -6.60 5.89
CA ARG A 7 21.85 -6.83 7.34
C ARG A 7 21.93 -8.34 7.58
N PRO A 8 22.87 -8.84 8.41
CA PRO A 8 23.16 -10.27 8.52
C PRO A 8 21.97 -11.09 9.05
N GLU A 9 21.07 -10.47 9.80
CA GLU A 9 19.95 -11.14 10.46
C GLU A 9 18.59 -10.82 9.83
N SER A 10 18.53 -10.27 8.60
CA SER A 10 17.25 -9.96 7.96
C SER A 10 17.23 -10.16 6.45
N TYR A 11 16.09 -10.55 5.89
CA TYR A 11 15.86 -10.58 4.45
C TYR A 11 14.40 -10.25 4.12
N THR A 12 14.11 -9.83 2.89
CA THR A 12 12.73 -9.53 2.46
C THR A 12 12.09 -10.73 1.78
N THR A 13 10.80 -10.98 2.04
CA THR A 13 10.04 -12.07 1.38
C THR A 13 9.08 -11.57 0.31
N SER A 14 8.41 -10.45 0.55
CA SER A 14 7.50 -9.84 -0.41
C SER A 14 7.40 -8.33 -0.18
N SER A 15 7.01 -7.61 -1.23
CA SER A 15 6.82 -6.17 -1.12
C SER A 15 5.84 -5.64 -2.15
N CYS A 16 5.22 -4.52 -1.81
CA CYS A 16 4.42 -3.70 -2.70
C CYS A 16 4.83 -2.24 -2.43
N SER A 17 5.18 -1.49 -3.48
CA SER A 17 5.61 -0.10 -3.35
C SER A 17 4.45 0.90 -3.26
N GLY A 18 3.25 0.42 -2.97
CA GLY A 18 2.00 1.18 -3.07
C GLY A 18 1.34 1.03 -4.45
N ARG A 19 0.01 1.15 -4.47
CA ARG A 19 -0.81 0.97 -5.67
C ARG A 19 -2.14 1.73 -5.56
N ILE A 20 -2.68 2.07 -6.72
CA ILE A 20 -4.06 2.49 -6.92
C ILE A 20 -4.79 1.35 -7.61
N VAL A 21 -5.96 0.98 -7.13
CA VAL A 21 -6.82 -0.05 -7.71
C VAL A 21 -8.24 0.48 -7.86
N VAL A 22 -8.94 -0.02 -8.87
CA VAL A 22 -10.40 0.05 -8.94
C VAL A 22 -10.93 -1.35 -8.71
N VAL A 23 -11.81 -1.50 -7.73
CA VAL A 23 -12.35 -2.79 -7.31
C VAL A 23 -13.87 -2.73 -7.28
N ASP A 24 -14.52 -3.74 -7.86
CA ASP A 24 -15.96 -3.98 -7.68
C ASP A 24 -16.16 -4.94 -6.51
N SER A 25 -16.74 -4.43 -5.42
CA SER A 25 -17.02 -5.21 -4.21
C SER A 25 -18.06 -4.51 -3.35
N ARG A 26 -18.69 -5.25 -2.42
CA ARG A 26 -19.61 -4.63 -1.44
C ARG A 26 -18.93 -3.56 -0.59
N MET A 27 -17.72 -3.86 -0.12
CA MET A 27 -16.85 -2.96 0.65
C MET A 27 -15.39 -3.08 0.18
N PRO A 28 -14.57 -2.02 0.29
CA PRO A 28 -13.23 -1.95 -0.33
C PRO A 28 -12.15 -2.81 0.36
N TRP A 29 -12.50 -3.54 1.42
CA TRP A 29 -11.59 -4.49 2.11
C TRP A 29 -11.96 -5.96 1.87
N GLU A 30 -13.04 -6.23 1.14
CA GLU A 30 -13.47 -7.58 0.82
C GLU A 30 -12.41 -8.34 0.01
N ARG A 31 -12.32 -9.66 0.25
CA ARG A 31 -11.35 -10.54 -0.42
C ARG A 31 -11.98 -11.62 -1.28
N ARG A 32 -13.15 -12.13 -0.89
CA ARG A 32 -13.83 -13.25 -1.60
C ARG A 32 -14.72 -12.73 -2.73
N ASP A 33 -15.56 -11.76 -2.41
CA ASP A 33 -16.51 -11.16 -3.35
C ASP A 33 -15.99 -9.80 -3.86
N ALA A 34 -14.79 -9.80 -4.45
CA ALA A 34 -14.14 -8.59 -4.91
C ALA A 34 -13.36 -8.82 -6.22
N THR A 35 -13.66 -8.02 -7.25
CA THR A 35 -13.01 -8.09 -8.56
C THR A 35 -12.18 -6.84 -8.80
N ILE A 36 -10.87 -6.98 -8.97
CA ILE A 36 -9.98 -5.86 -9.34
C ILE A 36 -10.10 -5.64 -10.84
N ILE A 37 -10.69 -4.51 -11.24
CA ILE A 37 -10.90 -4.15 -12.64
C ILE A 37 -9.71 -3.35 -13.18
N PHE A 38 -9.04 -2.60 -12.31
CA PHE A 38 -7.89 -1.80 -12.66
C PHE A 38 -6.86 -1.81 -11.54
N LYS A 39 -5.58 -1.79 -11.90
CA LYS A 39 -4.46 -1.77 -10.97
C LYS A 39 -3.26 -1.05 -11.57
N LYS A 40 -2.72 -0.06 -10.86
CA LYS A 40 -1.51 0.66 -11.25
C LYS A 40 -0.64 0.96 -10.04
N HIS A 41 0.68 0.94 -10.25
CA HIS A 41 1.68 1.27 -9.23
C HIS A 41 2.27 2.69 -9.37
N ALA A 42 1.62 3.52 -10.19
CA ALA A 42 1.96 4.89 -10.56
C ALA A 42 0.68 5.75 -10.61
N PRO A 43 0.81 7.10 -10.64
CA PRO A 43 -0.35 7.98 -10.77
C PRO A 43 -1.25 7.62 -11.96
N ILE A 44 -2.54 7.88 -11.79
CA ILE A 44 -3.60 7.62 -12.76
C ILE A 44 -4.13 8.93 -13.35
N SER A 45 -4.63 8.89 -14.58
CA SER A 45 -5.34 10.00 -15.23
C SER A 45 -6.86 9.85 -15.15
N LEU A 46 -7.57 10.93 -15.44
CA LEU A 46 -9.03 10.93 -15.56
C LEU A 46 -9.52 9.97 -16.64
N ASP A 47 -8.84 9.95 -17.79
CA ASP A 47 -9.24 9.14 -18.94
C ASP A 47 -9.15 7.64 -18.66
N GLU A 48 -8.13 7.21 -17.91
CA GLU A 48 -7.98 5.82 -17.47
C GLU A 48 -9.19 5.35 -16.63
N ILE A 49 -9.83 6.25 -15.89
CA ILE A 49 -10.97 5.92 -15.01
C ILE A 49 -12.31 6.13 -15.72
N LYS A 50 -12.45 7.13 -16.59
CA LYS A 50 -13.70 7.43 -17.31
C LYS A 50 -14.24 6.23 -18.08
N GLY A 51 -13.37 5.43 -18.70
CA GLY A 51 -13.77 4.21 -19.41
C GLY A 51 -14.39 3.15 -18.49
N LEU A 52 -13.87 3.00 -17.28
CA LEU A 52 -14.33 2.02 -16.29
C LEU A 52 -15.72 2.37 -15.75
N LEU A 53 -16.02 3.67 -15.64
CA LEU A 53 -17.30 4.17 -15.13
C LEU A 53 -18.49 3.89 -16.04
N LYS A 54 -18.24 3.63 -17.34
CA LYS A 54 -19.28 3.29 -18.32
C LYS A 54 -19.78 1.85 -18.16
N GLN A 55 -18.97 0.95 -17.60
CA GLN A 55 -19.32 -0.46 -17.45
C GLN A 55 -20.32 -0.67 -16.31
N PRO A 56 -21.26 -1.62 -16.41
CA PRO A 56 -22.09 -2.02 -15.28
C PRO A 56 -21.23 -2.61 -14.15
N VAL A 57 -21.73 -2.56 -12.92
CA VAL A 57 -21.05 -3.08 -11.73
C VAL A 57 -21.97 -4.07 -11.02
N LEU A 58 -21.39 -5.12 -10.45
CA LEU A 58 -22.12 -6.12 -9.68
C LEU A 58 -22.45 -5.63 -8.28
N TYR A 59 -21.51 -4.95 -7.63
CA TYR A 59 -21.68 -4.41 -6.28
C TYR A 59 -21.44 -2.90 -6.26
N ARG A 60 -20.22 -2.45 -5.96
CA ARG A 60 -19.88 -1.04 -5.82
C ARG A 60 -18.46 -0.85 -6.32
N LEU A 61 -18.27 0.19 -7.11
CA LEU A 61 -16.97 0.52 -7.65
C LEU A 61 -16.21 1.43 -6.69
N TRP A 62 -15.11 0.92 -6.15
CA TRP A 62 -14.24 1.64 -5.23
C TRP A 62 -12.92 1.98 -5.89
N LEU A 63 -12.52 3.25 -5.79
CA LEU A 63 -11.17 3.70 -6.11
C LEU A 63 -10.34 3.69 -4.82
N VAL A 64 -9.30 2.86 -4.79
CA VAL A 64 -8.53 2.61 -3.57
C VAL A 64 -7.05 2.89 -3.81
N ALA A 65 -6.49 3.83 -3.06
CA ALA A 65 -5.04 3.99 -2.93
C ALA A 65 -4.54 3.29 -1.67
N SER A 66 -3.40 2.64 -1.78
CA SER A 66 -2.69 2.02 -0.67
C SER A 66 -1.20 2.36 -0.71
N GLY A 67 -0.64 2.70 0.44
CA GLY A 67 0.79 2.94 0.61
C GLY A 67 1.62 1.66 0.51
N PRO A 68 2.95 1.78 0.66
CA PRO A 68 3.85 0.64 0.58
C PRO A 68 3.63 -0.35 1.74
N ILE A 69 3.84 -1.62 1.43
CA ILE A 69 3.85 -2.75 2.38
C ILE A 69 5.10 -3.58 2.07
N ILE A 70 5.88 -3.90 3.09
CA ILE A 70 7.09 -4.72 2.95
C ILE A 70 7.08 -5.79 4.03
N HIS A 71 7.34 -7.02 3.65
CA HIS A 71 7.57 -8.12 4.58
C HIS A 71 9.05 -8.41 4.70
N VAL A 72 9.54 -8.39 5.94
CA VAL A 72 10.92 -8.67 6.30
C VAL A 72 10.91 -9.82 7.30
N VAL A 73 11.71 -10.85 7.06
CA VAL A 73 11.96 -11.89 8.05
C VAL A 73 13.25 -11.53 8.77
N THR A 74 13.24 -11.59 10.11
CA THR A 74 14.43 -11.39 10.94
C THR A 74 14.73 -12.64 11.76
N LEU A 75 16.01 -12.94 11.98
CA LEU A 75 16.42 -14.13 12.74
C LEU A 75 16.06 -14.02 14.23
N THR A 76 16.20 -12.82 14.80
CA THR A 76 16.01 -12.57 16.23
C THR A 76 14.93 -11.51 16.49
N ALA A 77 14.34 -11.55 17.69
CA ALA A 77 13.41 -10.52 18.15
C ALA A 77 14.11 -9.16 18.29
N LYS A 78 15.40 -9.16 18.65
CA LYS A 78 16.23 -7.95 18.74
C LYS A 78 16.33 -7.25 17.38
N GLU A 79 16.61 -7.99 16.31
CA GLU A 79 16.66 -7.43 14.96
C GLU A 79 15.26 -6.99 14.50
N ALA A 80 14.20 -7.72 14.83
CA ALA A 80 12.81 -7.31 14.55
C ALA A 80 12.51 -5.93 15.16
N LEU A 81 12.85 -5.71 16.43
CA LEU A 81 12.65 -4.43 17.12
C LEU A 81 13.46 -3.30 16.49
N LYS A 82 14.70 -3.58 16.06
CA LYS A 82 15.55 -2.61 15.36
C LYS A 82 14.94 -2.20 14.01
N VAL A 83 14.50 -3.17 13.21
CA VAL A 83 13.81 -2.93 11.93
C VAL A 83 12.55 -2.11 12.14
N LEU A 84 11.74 -2.43 13.16
CA LEU A 84 10.52 -1.69 13.49
C LEU A 84 10.82 -0.23 13.89
N ARG A 85 11.88 0.02 14.68
CA ARG A 85 12.29 1.37 15.04
C ARG A 85 12.65 2.20 13.80
N ILE A 86 13.50 1.65 12.93
CA ILE A 86 13.91 2.29 11.67
C ILE A 86 12.70 2.58 10.79
N ALA A 87 11.75 1.64 10.69
CA ALA A 87 10.56 1.79 9.89
C ALA A 87 9.62 2.89 10.43
N ARG A 88 9.46 2.98 11.76
CA ARG A 88 8.65 4.03 12.40
C ARG A 88 9.26 5.42 12.20
N GLU A 89 10.58 5.56 12.31
CA GLU A 89 11.32 6.79 11.96
C GLU A 89 11.03 7.23 10.51
N ALA A 90 10.83 6.26 9.59
CA ALA A 90 10.52 6.51 8.19
C ALA A 90 9.02 6.74 7.89
N GLY A 91 8.16 6.73 8.90
CA GLY A 91 6.71 6.96 8.76
C GLY A 91 5.87 5.71 8.48
N PHE A 92 6.42 4.50 8.71
CA PHE A 92 5.68 3.24 8.68
C PHE A 92 5.06 2.94 10.05
N LYS A 93 4.11 3.78 10.46
CA LYS A 93 3.52 3.78 11.81
C LYS A 93 2.74 2.52 12.20
N HIS A 94 2.24 1.75 11.23
CA HIS A 94 1.48 0.51 11.48
C HIS A 94 2.33 -0.74 11.29
N SER A 95 3.65 -0.61 11.47
CA SER A 95 4.55 -1.76 11.40
C SER A 95 4.50 -2.60 12.67
N GLY A 96 4.57 -3.92 12.52
CA GLY A 96 4.54 -4.88 13.63
C GLY A 96 5.09 -6.25 13.26
N VAL A 97 5.30 -7.09 14.28
CA VAL A 97 5.59 -8.52 14.09
C VAL A 97 4.26 -9.23 13.84
N MET A 98 4.16 -9.95 12.72
CA MET A 98 2.96 -10.68 12.31
C MET A 98 2.96 -12.11 12.82
N SER A 99 4.13 -12.75 12.85
CA SER A 99 4.28 -14.11 13.34
C SER A 99 5.72 -14.40 13.74
N ALA A 100 5.88 -15.42 14.58
CA ALA A 100 7.16 -16.02 14.92
C ALA A 100 7.11 -17.51 14.55
N SER A 101 8.19 -18.03 13.97
CA SER A 101 8.29 -19.43 13.56
C SER A 101 9.75 -19.89 13.60
N ARG A 102 10.00 -21.15 13.26
CA ARG A 102 11.37 -21.67 13.09
C ARG A 102 12.19 -20.90 12.05
N LYS A 103 11.54 -20.20 11.11
CA LYS A 103 12.20 -19.37 10.09
C LYS A 103 12.57 -17.97 10.59
N GLY A 104 12.22 -17.63 11.83
CA GLY A 104 12.40 -16.30 12.43
C GLY A 104 11.08 -15.54 12.62
N TYR A 105 11.19 -14.22 12.73
CA TYR A 105 10.10 -13.29 12.97
C TYR A 105 9.69 -12.60 11.67
N LEU A 106 8.44 -12.74 11.27
CA LEU A 106 7.89 -12.02 10.14
C LEU A 106 7.44 -10.63 10.59
N VAL A 107 8.11 -9.60 10.09
CA VAL A 107 7.83 -8.19 10.35
C VAL A 107 7.12 -7.58 9.14
N GLU A 108 5.91 -7.07 9.32
CA GLU A 108 5.22 -6.27 8.32
C GLU A 108 5.54 -4.79 8.55
N LEU A 109 6.04 -4.12 7.51
CA LEU A 109 6.25 -2.69 7.49
C LEU A 109 5.13 -2.04 6.69
N ARG A 110 4.30 -1.25 7.37
CA ARG A 110 3.13 -0.62 6.76
C ARG A 110 2.94 0.84 7.19
N THR A 111 2.57 1.66 6.21
CA THR A 111 2.16 3.07 6.44
C THR A 111 0.67 3.16 6.79
N GLY A 112 0.22 4.32 7.28
CA GLY A 112 -1.21 4.62 7.44
C GLY A 112 -1.90 5.11 6.18
N ILE A 113 -1.21 5.11 5.04
CA ILE A 113 -1.72 5.65 3.80
C ILE A 113 -2.68 4.62 3.19
N ARG A 114 -3.96 4.91 3.31
CA ARG A 114 -5.03 4.21 2.61
C ARG A 114 -6.16 5.19 2.39
N LEU A 115 -6.61 5.29 1.15
CA LEU A 115 -7.81 6.02 0.78
C LEU A 115 -8.71 5.09 0.00
N ALA A 116 -10.01 5.14 0.26
CA ALA A 116 -11.02 4.42 -0.49
C ALA A 116 -12.18 5.37 -0.78
N VAL A 117 -12.49 5.57 -2.05
CA VAL A 117 -13.55 6.47 -2.52
C VAL A 117 -14.58 5.64 -3.27
N LEU A 118 -15.85 5.80 -2.92
CA LEU A 118 -16.96 5.18 -3.65
C LEU A 118 -17.24 6.00 -4.91
N LEU A 119 -17.11 5.38 -6.09
CA LEU A 119 -17.34 6.05 -7.36
C LEU A 119 -18.74 5.74 -7.94
N LYS A 120 -19.17 4.48 -7.84
CA LYS A 120 -20.36 3.98 -8.53
C LYS A 120 -21.05 2.89 -7.73
N THR A 121 -22.38 2.85 -7.81
CA THR A 121 -23.24 1.76 -7.33
C THR A 121 -24.03 1.18 -8.52
N PRO A 122 -24.80 0.11 -8.34
CA PRO A 122 -25.64 -0.41 -9.42
C PRO A 122 -26.68 0.62 -9.88
N ASN A 123 -27.06 1.56 -8.99
CA ASN A 123 -28.00 2.64 -9.25
C ASN A 123 -27.37 3.84 -10.00
N GLY A 124 -26.06 3.80 -10.29
CA GLY A 124 -25.36 4.86 -11.02
C GLY A 124 -24.17 5.46 -10.27
N LEU A 125 -23.64 6.55 -10.83
CA LEU A 125 -22.50 7.27 -10.27
C LEU A 125 -22.86 7.98 -8.97
N VAL A 126 -21.95 7.92 -8.00
CA VAL A 126 -22.08 8.63 -6.71
C VAL A 126 -21.35 9.98 -6.75
N VAL A 127 -20.33 10.09 -7.60
CA VAL A 127 -19.54 11.31 -7.78
C VAL A 127 -19.89 11.99 -9.10
N ASN A 128 -19.95 13.32 -9.08
CA ASN A 128 -20.00 14.13 -10.29
C ASN A 128 -18.59 14.29 -10.90
N GLU A 129 -18.46 14.98 -12.03
CA GLU A 129 -17.16 15.12 -12.72
C GLU A 129 -16.12 15.86 -11.87
N GLN A 130 -16.51 16.91 -11.16
CA GLN A 130 -15.61 17.63 -10.25
C GLN A 130 -15.14 16.73 -9.10
N GLY A 131 -16.05 15.98 -8.48
CA GLY A 131 -15.74 15.03 -7.41
C GLY A 131 -14.84 13.89 -7.87
N LEU A 132 -15.00 13.44 -9.12
CA LEU A 132 -14.11 12.46 -9.73
C LEU A 132 -12.68 13.01 -9.90
N ASN A 133 -12.55 14.25 -10.37
CA ASN A 133 -11.24 14.90 -10.51
C ASN A 133 -10.53 15.03 -9.15
N GLU A 134 -11.24 15.49 -8.12
CA GLU A 134 -10.68 15.60 -6.77
C GLU A 134 -10.33 14.23 -6.17
N ALA A 135 -11.17 13.21 -6.39
CA ALA A 135 -10.87 11.85 -5.94
C ALA A 135 -9.58 11.31 -6.58
N ILE A 136 -9.41 11.51 -7.90
CA ILE A 136 -8.20 11.10 -8.64
C ILE A 136 -6.96 11.82 -8.12
N LYS A 137 -7.06 13.13 -7.91
CA LYS A 137 -5.99 13.93 -7.32
C LYS A 137 -5.60 13.40 -5.94
N ALA A 138 -6.56 13.18 -5.05
CA ALA A 138 -6.32 12.70 -3.70
C ALA A 138 -5.64 11.31 -3.67
N VAL A 139 -6.07 10.36 -4.52
CA VAL A 139 -5.45 9.03 -4.58
C VAL A 139 -4.02 9.07 -5.16
N ASN A 140 -3.77 9.96 -6.12
CA ASN A 140 -2.44 10.18 -6.67
C ASN A 140 -1.50 10.79 -5.62
N GLU A 141 -1.95 11.81 -4.89
CA GLU A 141 -1.21 12.43 -3.79
C GLU A 141 -0.86 11.40 -2.70
N ALA A 142 -1.84 10.55 -2.32
CA ALA A 142 -1.61 9.47 -1.37
C ALA A 142 -0.57 8.46 -1.88
N LEU A 143 -0.64 8.05 -3.15
CA LEU A 143 0.37 7.16 -3.73
C LEU A 143 1.76 7.78 -3.69
N ILE A 144 1.89 9.04 -4.10
CA ILE A 144 3.17 9.78 -4.12
C ILE A 144 3.74 9.91 -2.71
N GLU A 145 2.93 10.24 -1.72
CA GLU A 145 3.36 10.27 -0.31
C GLU A 145 3.83 8.88 0.17
N GLY A 146 3.18 7.81 -0.28
CA GLY A 146 3.65 6.44 -0.07
C GLY A 146 5.05 6.20 -0.63
N LYS A 147 5.32 6.66 -1.86
CA LYS A 147 6.67 6.57 -2.49
C LYS A 147 7.70 7.40 -1.73
N LYS A 148 7.33 8.60 -1.25
CA LYS A 148 8.21 9.45 -0.42
C LYS A 148 8.63 8.73 0.87
N ARG A 149 7.69 8.08 1.56
CA ARG A 149 7.99 7.28 2.76
C ARG A 149 8.87 6.08 2.46
N LEU A 150 8.65 5.40 1.33
CA LEU A 150 9.53 4.32 0.90
C LEU A 150 10.98 4.79 0.70
N ASN A 151 11.19 5.98 0.15
CA ASN A 151 12.51 6.60 0.04
C ASN A 151 13.09 6.99 1.41
N ARG A 152 12.27 7.51 2.34
CA ARG A 152 12.70 7.77 3.72
C ARG A 152 13.17 6.49 4.42
N LEU A 153 12.47 5.37 4.20
CA LEU A 153 12.87 4.06 4.74
C LEU A 153 14.23 3.63 4.18
N LEU A 154 14.44 3.78 2.87
CA LEU A 154 15.73 3.49 2.25
C LEU A 154 16.86 4.31 2.89
N LYS A 155 16.67 5.62 3.07
CA LYS A 155 17.65 6.50 3.71
C LYS A 155 17.89 6.12 5.17
N ALA A 156 16.83 5.80 5.92
CA ALA A 156 16.93 5.38 7.31
C ALA A 156 17.70 4.06 7.45
N LEU A 157 17.44 3.07 6.59
CA LEU A 157 18.18 1.81 6.55
C LEU A 157 19.67 2.03 6.31
N ARG A 158 20.04 2.90 5.34
CA ARG A 158 21.44 3.23 5.04
C ARG A 158 22.17 3.93 6.19
N ARG A 159 21.48 4.83 6.90
CA ARG A 159 22.03 5.51 8.08
C ARG A 159 22.28 4.55 9.25
N HIS A 160 21.44 3.52 9.37
CA HIS A 160 21.57 2.46 10.38
C HIS A 160 22.25 1.20 9.83
N SER A 161 22.98 1.31 8.72
CA SER A 161 23.80 0.23 8.18
C SER A 161 24.85 -0.17 9.19
N ILE A 162 25.01 -1.47 9.38
CA ILE A 162 26.03 -2.04 10.24
C ILE A 162 27.33 -1.97 9.43
N LYS A 163 28.35 -1.28 9.96
CA LYS A 163 29.71 -1.35 9.41
C LYS A 163 30.28 -2.74 9.64
#